data_AF-A0AAP3DM67-F1
#
_entry.id   AF-A0AAP3DM67-F1
#
_cell.length_a   1.000
_cell.length_b   1.000
_cell.length_c   1.000
_cell.angle_alpha   90.00
_cell.angle_beta   90.00
_cell.angle_gamma   90.00
#
_symmetry.space_group_name_H-M   'P 1'
#
loop_
_entity.id
_entity.type
_entity.pdbx_description
1 polymer ?
#
loop_
_entity_poly.entity_id
_entity_poly.type
_entity_poly.pdbx_seq_one_letter_code
_entity_poly.pdbx_strand_id
1 'polypeptide(L)'
;MTEQQIIVTLATKVMGWELLANDGLGWTGQRPDGVFVYEWNWNPLEDLNHAFQVVDKLLMIDKLLSHFYIFELFGSEVGWVAIFKLIDGNLNYPKMFEATGKLRKEPYAKLL
;
A
#
# COMPACT_ATOMS: atom_id res chain seq x y z
N MET A 1 12.06 -15.66 -5.04
CA MET A 1 12.16 -14.96 -3.74
C MET A 1 11.51 -15.88 -2.71
N THR A 2 12.20 -16.19 -1.61
CA THR A 2 11.64 -17.04 -0.53
C THR A 2 10.80 -16.20 0.43
N GLU A 3 9.92 -16.83 1.21
CA GLU A 3 9.11 -16.15 2.23
C GLU A 3 9.99 -15.36 3.21
N GLN A 4 11.08 -15.97 3.68
CA GLN A 4 12.03 -15.30 4.57
C GLN A 4 12.68 -14.07 3.92
N GLN A 5 13.00 -14.14 2.61
CA GLN A 5 13.49 -12.97 1.86
C GLN A 5 12.43 -11.86 1.76
N ILE A 6 11.15 -12.21 1.61
CA ILE A 6 10.05 -11.24 1.61
C ILE A 6 9.96 -10.57 2.99
N ILE A 7 9.94 -11.34 4.08
CA ILE A 7 9.84 -10.81 5.45
C ILE A 7 11.00 -9.86 5.76
N VAL A 8 12.25 -10.26 5.49
CA VAL A 8 13.43 -9.42 5.70
C VAL A 8 13.39 -8.15 4.82
N THR A 9 12.87 -8.26 3.60
CA THR A 9 12.69 -7.09 2.72
C THR A 9 11.66 -6.13 3.31
N LEU A 10 10.52 -6.62 3.81
CA LEU A 10 9.51 -5.78 4.47
C LEU A 10 10.08 -5.12 5.73
N ALA A 11 10.78 -5.86 6.58
CA ALA A 11 11.44 -5.31 7.77
C ALA A 11 12.42 -4.19 7.43
N THR A 12 13.31 -4.40 6.46
CA THR A 12 14.39 -3.45 6.16
C THR A 12 13.97 -2.29 5.25
N LYS A 13 13.18 -2.57 4.21
CA LYS A 13 12.82 -1.57 3.18
C LYS A 13 11.52 -0.82 3.47
N VAL A 14 10.55 -1.48 4.10
CA VAL A 14 9.26 -0.85 4.44
C VAL A 14 9.31 -0.31 5.86
N MET A 15 9.63 -1.15 6.84
CA MET A 15 9.60 -0.75 8.24
C MET A 15 10.81 0.11 8.63
N GLY A 16 11.89 0.05 7.86
CA GLY A 16 13.13 0.81 8.10
C GLY A 16 13.94 0.24 9.26
N TRP A 17 13.83 -1.06 9.52
CA TRP A 17 14.60 -1.74 10.57
C TRP A 17 15.98 -2.10 10.08
N GLU A 18 16.96 -2.10 10.98
CA GLU A 18 18.30 -2.58 10.70
C GLU A 18 18.33 -4.11 10.80
N LEU A 19 18.91 -4.78 9.81
CA LEU A 19 19.11 -6.23 9.86
C LEU A 19 20.43 -6.53 10.56
N LEU A 20 20.38 -7.25 11.68
CA LEU A 20 21.56 -7.58 12.48
C LEU A 20 22.08 -9.00 12.23
N ALA A 21 21.17 -9.95 12.01
CA ALA A 21 21.50 -11.33 11.68
C ALA A 21 20.42 -11.94 10.77
N ASN A 22 20.83 -12.84 9.89
CA ASN A 22 19.95 -13.65 9.04
C ASN A 22 20.69 -14.94 8.67
N ASP A 23 20.54 -15.96 9.50
CA ASP A 23 21.26 -17.23 9.38
C ASP A 23 20.31 -18.43 9.61
N GLY A 24 20.88 -19.64 9.81
CA GLY A 24 20.10 -20.85 10.02
C GLY A 24 19.25 -20.87 11.31
N LEU A 25 19.40 -19.89 12.19
CA LEU A 25 18.59 -19.69 13.40
C LEU A 25 17.46 -18.67 13.20
N GLY A 26 17.36 -18.08 12.00
CA GLY A 26 16.38 -17.06 11.66
C GLY A 26 16.97 -15.68 11.46
N TRP A 27 16.11 -14.67 11.42
CA TRP A 27 16.51 -13.28 11.31
C TRP A 27 16.30 -12.50 12.62
N THR A 28 17.18 -11.53 12.85
CA THR A 28 17.10 -10.57 13.95
C THR A 28 17.29 -9.17 13.38
N GLY A 29 16.40 -8.25 13.74
CA GLY A 29 16.52 -6.85 13.37
C GLY A 29 16.34 -5.91 14.55
N GLN A 30 16.62 -4.63 14.33
CA GLN A 30 16.45 -3.58 15.31
C GLN A 30 15.57 -2.46 14.75
N ARG A 31 14.56 -2.07 15.51
CA ARG A 31 13.69 -0.96 15.19
C ARG A 31 14.42 0.39 15.38
N PRO A 32 13.95 1.48 14.75
CA PRO A 32 14.52 2.81 14.94
C PRO A 32 14.52 3.31 16.40
N ASP A 33 13.67 2.77 17.27
CA ASP A 33 13.62 3.08 18.70
C ASP A 33 14.61 2.24 19.55
N GLY A 34 15.42 1.40 18.90
CA GLY A 34 16.43 0.55 19.54
C GLY A 34 15.92 -0.83 19.99
N VAL A 35 14.62 -1.13 19.83
CA VAL A 35 14.05 -2.41 20.25
C VAL A 35 14.41 -3.53 19.27
N PHE A 36 14.91 -4.65 19.80
CA PHE A 36 15.20 -5.85 19.01
C PHE A 36 13.93 -6.60 18.62
N VAL A 37 13.89 -7.10 17.38
CA VAL A 37 12.82 -7.92 16.82
C VAL A 37 13.43 -9.20 16.27
N TYR A 38 12.78 -10.32 16.56
CA TYR A 38 13.20 -11.65 16.14
C TYR A 38 12.16 -12.24 15.20
N GLU A 39 12.59 -13.18 14.35
CA GLU A 39 11.72 -13.88 13.39
C GLU A 39 10.42 -14.41 13.99
N TRP A 40 10.50 -15.11 15.12
CA TRP A 40 9.33 -15.69 15.80
C TRP A 40 8.40 -14.65 16.41
N ASN A 41 8.82 -13.39 16.53
CA ASN A 41 8.01 -12.30 17.09
C ASN A 41 7.32 -11.46 16.01
N TRP A 42 7.71 -11.56 14.74
CA TRP A 42 7.15 -10.75 13.67
C TRP A 42 7.17 -11.49 12.33
N ASN A 43 5.99 -11.98 11.92
CA ASN A 43 5.77 -12.60 10.63
C ASN A 43 4.55 -11.98 9.92
N PRO A 44 4.73 -11.04 8.98
CA PRO A 44 3.64 -10.39 8.26
C PRO A 44 2.96 -11.29 7.23
N LEU A 45 3.47 -12.50 6.96
CA LEU A 45 2.84 -13.45 6.06
C LEU A 45 1.87 -14.40 6.79
N GLU A 46 2.03 -14.56 8.10
CA GLU A 46 1.23 -15.47 8.92
C GLU A 46 0.35 -14.76 9.96
N ASP A 47 0.73 -13.55 10.40
CA ASP A 47 -0.01 -12.77 11.39
C ASP A 47 -0.60 -11.48 10.75
N LEU A 48 -1.93 -11.34 10.87
CA LEU A 48 -2.67 -10.21 10.33
C LEU A 48 -2.26 -8.86 10.95
N ASN A 49 -1.96 -8.80 12.24
CA ASN A 49 -1.53 -7.56 12.88
C ASN A 49 -0.18 -7.09 12.32
N HIS A 50 0.74 -8.03 12.06
CA HIS A 50 2.02 -7.72 11.43
C HIS A 50 1.84 -7.29 9.97
N ALA A 51 0.93 -7.92 9.22
CA ALA A 51 0.57 -7.50 7.87
C ALA A 51 0.02 -6.06 7.84
N PHE A 52 -0.86 -5.71 8.77
CA PHE A 52 -1.41 -4.35 8.87
C PHE A 52 -0.34 -3.30 9.22
N GLN A 53 0.65 -3.62 10.06
CA GLN A 53 1.77 -2.70 10.33
C GLN A 53 2.54 -2.34 9.05
N VAL A 54 2.74 -3.29 8.14
CA VAL A 54 3.37 -3.05 6.83
C VAL A 54 2.50 -2.14 5.98
N VAL A 55 1.19 -2.40 5.93
CA VAL A 55 0.22 -1.59 5.17
C VAL A 55 0.18 -0.15 5.70
N ASP A 56 0.11 0.04 7.02
CA ASP A 56 0.12 1.38 7.64
C ASP A 56 1.41 2.13 7.31
N LYS A 57 2.55 1.43 7.33
CA LYS A 57 3.84 2.03 6.99
C LYS A 57 3.92 2.41 5.52
N LEU A 58 3.45 1.55 4.62
CA LEU A 58 3.37 1.85 3.18
C LEU A 58 2.42 3.03 2.92
N LEU A 59 1.25 3.07 3.56
CA LEU A 59 0.34 4.21 3.50
C LEU A 59 0.98 5.49 4.03
N MET A 60 1.77 5.41 5.10
CA MET A 60 2.48 6.58 5.64
C MET A 60 3.62 7.05 4.72
N ILE A 61 4.34 6.12 4.10
CA ILE A 61 5.35 6.42 3.06
C ILE A 61 4.66 7.01 1.82
N ASP A 62 3.47 6.52 1.45
CA ASP A 62 2.68 7.05 0.34
C ASP A 62 2.09 8.43 0.66
N LYS A 63 1.76 8.72 1.92
CA LYS A 63 1.46 10.10 2.35
C LYS A 63 2.66 11.04 2.17
N LEU A 64 3.89 10.53 2.25
CA LEU A 64 5.10 11.27 1.90
C LEU A 64 5.31 11.34 0.38
N LEU A 65 4.94 10.30 -0.38
CA LEU A 65 4.84 10.31 -1.84
C LEU A 65 3.53 10.97 -2.28
N SER A 66 3.42 12.27 -1.97
CA SER A 66 2.41 13.31 -2.24
C SER A 66 1.13 13.05 -3.06
N HIS A 67 1.01 12.06 -3.94
CA HIS A 67 -0.16 11.82 -4.77
C HIS A 67 -0.37 10.35 -5.18
N PHE A 68 -1.60 9.83 -5.09
CA PHE A 68 -2.02 8.57 -5.72
C PHE A 68 -3.36 8.74 -6.48
N TYR A 69 -3.60 7.88 -7.48
CA TYR A 69 -4.80 7.94 -8.31
C TYR A 69 -5.82 6.88 -7.89
N ILE A 70 -7.06 7.30 -7.64
CA ILE A 70 -8.20 6.39 -7.50
C ILE A 70 -9.04 6.45 -8.77
N PHE A 71 -9.38 5.27 -9.30
CA PHE A 71 -10.35 5.11 -10.36
C PHE A 71 -11.58 4.36 -9.83
N GLU A 72 -12.75 5.00 -9.95
CA GLU A 72 -14.04 4.41 -9.60
C GLU A 72 -14.86 4.23 -10.88
N LEU A 73 -15.45 3.05 -11.07
CA LEU A 73 -16.37 2.77 -12.17
C LEU A 73 -17.58 2.02 -11.61
N PHE A 74 -18.75 2.63 -11.69
CA PHE A 74 -19.98 2.04 -11.18
C PHE A 74 -21.17 2.29 -12.09
N GLY A 75 -22.17 1.41 -11.96
CA GLY A 75 -23.45 1.53 -12.64
C GLY A 75 -24.41 2.41 -11.84
N SER A 76 -25.23 3.17 -12.55
CA SER A 76 -26.32 4.00 -12.03
C SER A 76 -27.59 3.71 -12.82
N GLU A 77 -28.74 4.23 -12.36
CA GLU A 77 -30.03 4.07 -13.07
C GLU A 77 -30.02 4.59 -14.51
N VAL A 78 -29.11 5.53 -14.83
CA VAL A 78 -29.02 6.20 -16.13
C VAL A 78 -27.83 5.75 -16.98
N GLY A 79 -27.04 4.79 -16.53
CA GLY A 79 -25.86 4.28 -17.26
C GLY A 79 -24.64 4.10 -16.37
N TRP A 80 -23.45 4.27 -16.94
CA TRP A 80 -22.17 4.09 -16.26
C TRP A 80 -21.49 5.42 -15.98
N VAL A 81 -20.90 5.52 -14.79
CA VAL A 81 -20.13 6.67 -14.33
C VAL A 81 -18.71 6.21 -14.06
N ALA A 82 -17.73 6.94 -14.59
CA ALA A 82 -16.32 6.76 -14.26
C ALA A 82 -15.80 8.04 -13.59
N ILE A 83 -15.10 7.87 -12.47
CA ILE A 83 -14.49 8.97 -11.72
C ILE A 83 -13.00 8.70 -11.59
N PHE A 84 -12.19 9.69 -11.92
CA PHE A 84 -10.75 9.69 -11.73
C PHE A 84 -10.39 10.76 -10.69
N LYS A 85 -9.84 10.33 -9.55
CA LYS A 85 -9.48 11.20 -8.43
C LYS A 85 -7.97 11.19 -8.25
N LEU A 86 -7.34 12.35 -8.40
CA LEU A 86 -6.01 12.57 -7.86
C LEU A 86 -6.17 12.83 -6.36
N ILE A 87 -5.54 12.01 -5.55
CA ILE A 87 -5.60 12.14 -4.09
C ILE A 87 -4.22 12.56 -3.62
N ASP A 88 -4.15 13.65 -2.86
CA ASP A 88 -2.90 14.08 -2.25
C ASP A 88 -2.57 13.27 -0.97
N GLY A 89 -1.36 13.42 -0.44
CA GLY A 89 -0.94 12.76 0.81
C GLY A 89 -1.78 13.14 2.05
N ASN A 90 -2.67 14.12 1.95
CA ASN A 90 -3.61 14.54 3.00
C ASN A 90 -5.05 14.05 2.73
N LEU A 91 -5.26 13.19 1.73
CA LEU A 91 -6.58 12.70 1.29
C LEU A 91 -7.50 13.80 0.77
N ASN A 92 -6.96 14.96 0.36
CA ASN A 92 -7.73 15.94 -0.38
C ASN A 92 -7.83 15.52 -1.85
N TYR A 93 -8.85 16.03 -2.52
CA TYR A 93 -9.13 15.77 -3.94
C TYR A 93 -8.79 17.01 -4.78
N PRO A 94 -7.50 17.34 -5.00
CA PRO A 94 -7.12 18.54 -5.75
C PRO A 94 -7.61 18.50 -7.21
N LYS A 95 -7.87 17.31 -7.75
CA LYS A 95 -8.37 17.14 -9.12
C LYS A 95 -9.28 15.92 -9.22
N MET A 96 -10.48 16.15 -9.75
CA MET A 96 -11.45 15.10 -10.04
C MET A 96 -11.95 15.27 -11.46
N PHE A 97 -11.98 14.16 -12.20
CA PHE A 97 -12.59 14.09 -13.52
C PHE A 97 -13.73 13.07 -13.49
N GLU A 98 -14.84 13.43 -14.09
CA GLU A 98 -16.02 12.57 -14.18
C GLU A 98 -16.44 12.45 -15.64
N ALA A 99 -16.79 11.24 -16.04
CA ALA A 99 -17.41 10.99 -17.33
C ALA A 99 -18.56 10.00 -17.20
N THR A 100 -19.56 10.19 -18.05
CA THR A 100 -20.74 9.34 -18.11
C THR A 100 -20.93 8.75 -19.51
N GLY A 101 -21.57 7.58 -19.56
CA GLY A 101 -21.95 6.95 -20.81
C GLY A 101 -23.02 5.89 -20.61
N LYS A 102 -23.76 5.58 -21.68
CA LYS A 102 -24.81 4.54 -21.63
C LYS A 102 -24.18 3.15 -21.59
N LEU A 103 -23.05 2.97 -22.27
CA LEU A 103 -22.28 1.73 -22.27
C LEU A 103 -21.05 1.84 -21.36
N ARG A 104 -20.67 0.75 -20.70
CA ARG A 104 -19.57 0.68 -19.73
C ARG A 104 -18.23 1.24 -20.22
N LYS A 105 -17.96 1.17 -21.52
CA LYS A 105 -16.69 1.60 -22.14
C LYS A 105 -16.65 3.10 -22.49
N GLU A 106 -17.81 3.72 -22.66
CA GLU A 106 -17.92 5.13 -23.07
C GLU A 106 -17.33 6.11 -22.05
N PRO A 107 -17.62 6.02 -20.73
CA PRO A 107 -17.08 6.98 -19.78
C PRO A 107 -15.55 6.82 -19.63
N TYR A 108 -15.01 5.61 -19.76
CA TYR A 108 -13.56 5.37 -19.77
C TYR A 108 -12.86 6.05 -20.95
N ALA A 109 -13.41 5.92 -22.15
CA ALA A 109 -12.84 6.52 -23.36
C ALA A 109 -12.86 8.06 -23.37
N LYS A 110 -13.68 8.68 -22.52
CA LYS A 110 -13.76 10.14 -22.36
C LYS A 110 -12.79 10.72 -21.33
N LEU A 111 -12.20 9.86 -20.50
CA LEU A 111 -11.23 10.25 -19.45
C LEU A 111 -9.77 10.10 -19.88
N LEU A 112 -9.52 9.42 -21.01
CA LEU A 112 -8.23 9.30 -21.69
C LEU A 112 -8.07 10.40 -22.74
#